data_AF-A0A2H9T3F7-F1
#
_entry.id   AF-A0A2H9T3F7-F1
#
_cell.length_a   1.000
_cell.length_b   1.000
_cell.length_c   1.000
_cell.angle_alpha   90.00
_cell.angle_beta   90.00
_cell.angle_gamma   90.00
#
_symmetry.space_group_name_H-M   'P 1'
#
loop_
_entity.id
_entity.type
_entity.pdbx_description
1 polymer ?
#
loop_
_entity_poly.entity_id
_entity_poly.type
_entity_poly.pdbx_seq_one_letter_code
_entity_poly.pdbx_strand_id
1 'polypeptide(L)'
;MMLVTKKQSCTEVVVELSEELQPLAQHLFVAAWQQDQFSKLRKKISEGYVLLNMDFSENFACISQNEIQSAHWWHEQVTIHPIVALYRCLKAGCDKTVVESLIFISENKQHDAHAVMKFVKIANKHLTEQQGLVINKEIQMSDGCSAQYKSRQPLTDLSYSILDFGFPSERHFFGSRHGKGPSDGAGAVVKSFVRRGVLGQKAVVNNA
;
A
#
# COMPACT_ATOMS: atom_id res chain seq x y z
N MET A 1 18.78 -14.13 -3.16
CA MET A 1 18.79 -15.37 -2.35
C MET A 1 19.02 -16.53 -3.30
N MET A 2 20.18 -17.19 -3.25
CA MET A 2 20.44 -18.37 -4.09
C MET A 2 19.76 -19.58 -3.43
N LEU A 3 18.94 -20.31 -4.17
CA LEU A 3 18.39 -21.57 -3.69
C LEU A 3 19.54 -22.58 -3.61
N VAL A 4 19.82 -23.08 -2.40
CA VAL A 4 20.86 -24.08 -2.17
C VAL A 4 20.21 -25.43 -2.02
N THR A 5 20.63 -26.42 -2.80
CA THR A 5 20.15 -27.79 -2.64
C THR A 5 20.77 -28.41 -1.40
N LYS A 6 19.95 -28.69 -0.38
CA LYS A 6 20.35 -29.40 0.83
C LYS A 6 20.04 -30.89 0.67
N LYS A 7 21.01 -31.76 0.91
CA LYS A 7 20.81 -33.22 0.97
C LYS A 7 21.07 -33.68 2.41
N GLN A 8 20.01 -34.10 3.08
CA GLN A 8 20.04 -34.56 4.46
C GLN A 8 19.13 -35.77 4.62
N SER A 9 19.28 -36.49 5.72
CA SER A 9 18.38 -37.59 6.07
C SER A 9 16.97 -37.07 6.37
N CYS A 10 15.95 -37.91 6.20
CA CYS A 10 14.56 -37.53 6.52
C CYS A 10 14.40 -37.06 7.97
N THR A 11 15.15 -37.65 8.90
CA THR A 11 15.11 -37.28 10.32
C THR A 11 15.60 -35.86 10.55
N GLU A 12 16.71 -35.48 9.93
CA GLU A 12 17.27 -34.11 10.06
C GLU A 12 16.30 -33.07 9.49
N VAL A 13 15.64 -33.35 8.37
CA VAL A 13 14.62 -32.47 7.78
C VAL A 13 13.44 -32.26 8.73
N VAL A 14 12.97 -33.32 9.40
CA VAL A 14 11.85 -33.21 10.36
C VAL A 14 12.23 -32.41 11.60
N VAL A 15 13.48 -32.55 12.08
CA VAL A 15 13.99 -31.78 13.22
C VAL A 15 14.09 -30.30 12.85
N GLU A 16 14.73 -29.98 11.72
CA GLU A 16 14.87 -28.60 11.23
C GLU A 16 13.50 -27.94 11.01
N LEU A 17 12.55 -28.66 10.38
CA LEU A 17 11.18 -28.15 10.24
C LEU A 17 10.51 -27.90 11.59
N SER A 18 10.71 -28.78 12.57
CA SER A 18 10.14 -28.61 13.92
C SER A 18 10.71 -27.38 14.64
N GLU A 19 11.99 -27.06 14.39
CA GLU A 19 12.65 -25.83 14.88
C GLU A 19 12.09 -24.58 14.16
N GLU A 20 11.96 -24.61 12.84
CA GLU A 20 11.37 -23.52 12.05
C GLU A 20 9.88 -23.27 12.35
N LEU A 21 9.16 -24.29 12.82
CA LEU A 21 7.77 -24.16 13.26
C LEU A 21 7.65 -23.48 14.64
N GLN A 22 8.70 -23.43 15.46
CA GLN A 22 8.65 -22.74 16.76
C GLN A 22 8.29 -21.24 16.61
N PRO A 23 8.95 -20.43 15.76
CA PRO A 23 8.57 -19.03 15.56
C PRO A 23 7.25 -18.85 14.81
N LEU A 24 6.71 -19.90 14.17
CA LEU A 24 5.48 -19.79 13.38
C LEU A 24 4.29 -19.38 14.26
N ALA A 25 4.17 -19.93 15.46
CA ALA A 25 3.07 -19.58 16.37
C ALA A 25 3.08 -18.08 16.72
N GLN A 26 4.26 -17.53 17.01
CA GLN A 26 4.43 -16.09 17.26
C GLN A 26 4.11 -15.26 16.01
N HIS A 27 4.60 -15.68 14.84
CA HIS A 27 4.33 -15.01 13.57
C HIS A 27 2.82 -14.93 13.28
N LEU A 28 2.10 -16.06 13.41
CA LEU A 28 0.66 -16.13 13.20
C LEU A 28 -0.11 -15.29 14.22
N PHE A 29 0.30 -15.32 15.49
CA PHE A 29 -0.30 -14.50 16.53
C PHE A 29 -0.15 -13.00 16.21
N VAL A 30 1.06 -12.54 15.87
CA VAL A 30 1.32 -11.13 15.54
C VAL A 30 0.52 -10.71 14.31
N ALA A 31 0.50 -11.53 13.25
CA ALA A 31 -0.26 -11.25 12.04
C ALA A 31 -1.77 -11.12 12.32
N ALA A 32 -2.33 -12.07 13.08
CA ALA A 32 -3.75 -12.04 13.45
C ALA A 32 -4.08 -10.83 14.31
N TRP A 33 -3.23 -10.50 15.29
CA TRP A 33 -3.43 -9.35 16.17
C TRP A 33 -3.38 -8.03 15.39
N GLN A 34 -2.40 -7.85 14.50
CA GLN A 34 -2.28 -6.66 13.66
C GLN A 34 -3.50 -6.49 12.74
N GLN A 35 -3.96 -7.57 12.14
CA GLN A 35 -5.16 -7.56 11.28
C GLN A 35 -6.43 -7.20 12.07
N ASP A 36 -6.55 -7.69 13.30
CA ASP A 36 -7.65 -7.33 14.20
C ASP A 36 -7.60 -5.84 14.58
N GLN A 37 -6.41 -5.30 14.92
CA GLN A 37 -6.25 -3.86 15.18
C GLN A 37 -6.66 -3.02 13.98
N PHE A 38 -6.19 -3.37 12.79
CA PHE A 38 -6.57 -2.68 11.56
C PHE A 38 -8.07 -2.74 11.30
N SER A 39 -8.68 -3.91 11.52
CA SER A 39 -10.13 -4.10 11.35
C SER A 39 -10.94 -3.24 12.32
N LYS A 40 -10.47 -3.07 13.56
CA LYS A 40 -11.09 -2.20 14.57
C LYS A 40 -11.00 -0.72 14.16
N LEU A 41 -9.81 -0.26 13.77
CA LEU A 41 -9.59 1.11 13.29
C LEU A 41 -10.48 1.45 12.08
N ARG A 42 -10.58 0.52 11.12
CA ARG A 42 -11.42 0.69 9.92
C ARG A 42 -12.92 0.79 10.25
N LYS A 43 -13.39 0.08 11.27
CA LYS A 43 -14.82 0.09 11.66
C LYS A 43 -15.20 1.40 12.34
N LYS A 44 -14.35 1.94 13.20
CA LYS A 44 -14.63 3.15 13.97
C LYS A 44 -13.36 4.00 14.07
N ILE A 45 -13.29 5.02 13.22
CA ILE A 45 -12.24 6.03 13.30
C ILE A 45 -12.67 7.18 14.20
N SER A 46 -11.75 7.66 15.03
CA SER A 46 -11.98 8.81 15.90
C SER A 46 -12.17 10.09 15.08
N GLU A 47 -12.87 11.06 15.67
CA GLU A 47 -13.03 12.38 15.06
C GLU A 47 -11.67 13.10 14.95
N GLY A 48 -11.45 13.76 13.82
CA GLY A 48 -10.17 14.39 13.48
C GLY A 48 -9.04 13.40 13.18
N TYR A 49 -9.29 12.09 13.15
CA TYR A 49 -8.28 11.11 12.78
C TYR A 49 -8.48 10.71 11.31
N VAL A 50 -7.37 10.53 10.61
CA VAL A 50 -7.36 9.94 9.27
C VAL A 50 -6.49 8.69 9.27
N LEU A 51 -6.98 7.64 8.61
CA LEU A 51 -6.28 6.39 8.42
C LEU A 51 -5.94 6.26 6.93
N LEU A 52 -4.65 6.20 6.60
CA LEU A 52 -4.16 5.95 5.26
C LEU A 52 -3.69 4.51 5.16
N ASN A 53 -4.35 3.69 4.36
CA ASN A 53 -3.82 2.40 3.94
C ASN A 53 -3.16 2.55 2.57
N MET A 54 -1.86 2.27 2.50
CA MET A 54 -1.07 2.56 1.30
C MET A 54 -0.13 1.41 0.97
N ASP A 55 0.01 1.12 -0.31
CA ASP A 55 0.96 0.15 -0.84
C ASP A 55 1.28 0.46 -2.30
N PHE A 56 2.43 0.00 -2.80
CA PHE A 56 2.67 -0.02 -4.24
C PHE A 56 1.89 -1.18 -4.87
N SER A 57 1.10 -0.89 -5.89
CA SER A 57 0.63 -1.95 -6.77
C SER A 57 1.78 -2.40 -7.68
N GLU A 58 1.78 -3.68 -8.06
CA GLU A 58 2.65 -4.14 -9.15
C GLU A 58 2.48 -3.21 -10.36
N ASN A 59 3.61 -2.83 -10.96
CA ASN A 59 3.67 -1.95 -12.13
C ASN A 59 2.69 -2.43 -13.20
N PHE A 60 1.96 -1.48 -13.77
CA PHE A 60 1.08 -1.76 -14.88
C PHE A 60 1.89 -1.76 -16.17
N ALA A 61 1.94 -2.89 -16.85
CA ALA A 61 2.49 -2.97 -18.19
C ALA A 61 1.47 -2.41 -19.20
N CYS A 62 1.89 -1.39 -19.94
CA CYS A 62 1.14 -0.79 -21.03
C CYS A 62 1.14 -1.73 -22.24
N ILE A 63 0.24 -2.71 -22.20
CA ILE A 63 0.04 -3.69 -23.27
C ILE A 63 -1.07 -3.19 -24.20
N SER A 64 -0.91 -3.33 -25.50
CA SER A 64 -1.94 -3.14 -26.53
C SER A 64 -2.45 -4.48 -27.08
N GLN A 65 -3.72 -4.54 -27.48
CA GLN A 65 -4.35 -5.81 -27.89
C GLN A 65 -3.79 -6.38 -29.21
N ASN A 66 -3.37 -5.51 -30.13
CA ASN A 66 -2.85 -5.88 -31.44
C ASN A 66 -1.36 -5.51 -31.53
N GLU A 67 -0.57 -5.88 -30.53
CA GLU A 67 0.86 -5.60 -30.51
C GLU A 67 1.61 -6.35 -31.60
N ILE A 68 2.52 -5.65 -32.26
CA ILE A 68 3.50 -6.25 -33.15
C ILE A 68 4.47 -7.10 -32.32
N GLN A 69 4.99 -8.18 -32.91
CA GLN A 69 5.85 -9.14 -32.21
C GLN A 69 7.07 -8.50 -31.54
N SER A 70 7.61 -7.40 -32.08
CA SER A 70 8.73 -6.68 -31.47
C SER A 70 8.36 -5.96 -30.17
N ALA A 71 7.10 -5.57 -29.97
CA ALA A 71 6.61 -4.94 -28.75
C ALA A 71 6.37 -5.94 -27.60
N HIS A 72 6.27 -7.24 -27.91
CA HIS A 72 6.05 -8.30 -26.93
C HIS A 72 7.19 -8.47 -25.90
N TRP A 73 8.41 -8.02 -26.23
CA TRP A 73 9.58 -8.19 -25.36
C TRP A 73 9.86 -7.01 -24.44
N TRP A 74 9.22 -5.87 -24.69
CA TRP A 74 9.39 -4.65 -23.91
C TRP A 74 8.09 -3.86 -23.86
N HIS A 75 7.49 -3.81 -22.67
CA HIS A 75 6.35 -2.95 -22.40
C HIS A 75 6.78 -1.78 -21.54
N GLU A 76 6.30 -0.59 -21.88
CA GLU A 76 6.38 0.54 -20.98
C GLU A 76 5.61 0.21 -19.70
N GLN A 77 6.16 0.61 -18.56
CA GLN A 77 5.59 0.28 -17.26
C GLN A 77 5.24 1.55 -16.51
N VAL A 78 4.12 1.52 -15.80
CA VAL A 78 3.64 2.64 -15.01
C VAL A 78 3.53 2.21 -13.57
N THR A 79 4.05 3.05 -12.67
CA THR A 79 3.88 2.88 -11.23
C THR A 79 2.48 3.31 -10.84
N ILE A 80 1.80 2.45 -10.09
CA ILE A 80 0.50 2.78 -9.48
C ILE A 80 0.65 2.63 -7.97
N HIS A 81 0.34 3.70 -7.25
CA HIS A 81 0.36 3.74 -5.79
C HIS A 81 -1.01 4.17 -5.28
N PRO A 82 -1.87 3.23 -4.87
CA PRO A 82 -3.13 3.54 -4.22
C PRO A 82 -2.92 3.91 -2.73
N ILE A 83 -3.51 5.03 -2.32
CA ILE A 83 -3.72 5.40 -0.92
C ILE A 83 -5.23 5.39 -0.66
N VAL A 84 -5.68 4.49 0.20
CA VAL A 84 -7.08 4.47 0.66
C VAL A 84 -7.16 5.21 1.99
N ALA A 85 -7.79 6.39 1.95
CA ALA A 85 -8.04 7.22 3.10
C ALA A 85 -9.38 6.86 3.76
N LEU A 86 -9.37 6.71 5.07
CA LEU A 86 -10.57 6.51 5.88
C LEU A 86 -10.65 7.65 6.89
N TYR A 87 -11.81 8.28 6.98
CA TYR A 87 -12.05 9.40 7.88
C TYR A 87 -13.54 9.53 8.20
N ARG A 88 -13.86 10.32 9.22
CA ARG A 88 -15.25 10.56 9.61
C ARG A 88 -15.92 11.55 8.67
N CYS A 89 -17.15 11.25 8.26
CA CYS A 89 -17.98 12.12 7.43
C CYS A 89 -18.09 13.53 8.02
N LEU A 90 -17.82 14.56 7.19
CA LEU A 90 -17.85 15.97 7.61
C LEU A 90 -19.25 16.57 7.68
N LYS A 91 -20.28 15.87 7.15
CA LYS A 91 -21.65 16.38 7.17
C LYS A 91 -22.19 16.37 8.61
N ALA A 92 -22.83 17.46 9.02
CA ALA A 92 -23.44 17.55 10.35
C ALA A 92 -24.39 16.36 10.61
N GLY A 93 -24.21 15.69 11.75
CA GLY A 93 -25.00 14.50 12.14
C GLY A 93 -24.63 13.19 11.44
N CYS A 94 -23.55 13.15 10.65
CA CYS A 94 -23.11 11.96 9.93
C CYS A 94 -22.04 11.19 10.73
N ASP A 95 -22.40 10.04 11.31
CA ASP A 95 -21.47 9.15 12.03
C ASP A 95 -20.87 8.05 11.14
N LYS A 96 -20.84 8.26 9.83
CA LYS A 96 -20.33 7.26 8.88
C LYS A 96 -18.83 7.45 8.65
N THR A 97 -18.11 6.33 8.58
CA THR A 97 -16.75 6.30 8.04
C THR A 97 -16.83 6.44 6.52
N VAL A 98 -16.15 7.46 5.99
CA VAL A 98 -15.91 7.65 4.57
C VAL A 98 -14.67 6.86 4.19
N VAL A 99 -14.71 6.21 3.03
CA VAL A 99 -13.57 5.52 2.42
C VAL A 99 -13.34 6.15 1.06
N GLU A 100 -12.22 6.83 0.91
CA GLU A 100 -11.82 7.51 -0.32
C GLU A 100 -10.55 6.83 -0.88
N SER A 101 -10.54 6.55 -2.18
CA SER A 101 -9.38 5.93 -2.84
C SER A 101 -8.68 6.98 -3.69
N LEU A 102 -7.45 7.33 -3.32
CA LEU A 102 -6.57 8.23 -4.04
C LEU A 102 -5.57 7.39 -4.82
N ILE A 103 -5.60 7.48 -6.16
CA ILE A 103 -4.76 6.67 -7.04
C ILE A 103 -3.68 7.55 -7.64
N PHE A 104 -2.43 7.29 -7.27
CA PHE A 104 -1.27 7.97 -7.84
C PHE A 104 -0.71 7.14 -8.99
N ILE A 105 -0.47 7.79 -10.12
CA ILE A 105 0.07 7.20 -11.34
C ILE A 105 1.36 7.97 -11.68
N SER A 106 2.44 7.26 -11.97
CA SER A 106 3.74 7.87 -12.21
C SER A 106 4.62 7.05 -13.17
N GLU A 107 5.40 7.74 -14.00
CA GLU A 107 6.44 7.13 -14.84
C GLU A 107 7.68 6.71 -14.02
N ASN A 108 7.84 7.24 -12.79
CA ASN A 108 8.97 6.88 -11.93
C ASN A 108 8.77 5.48 -11.32
N LYS A 109 9.71 4.58 -11.60
CA LYS A 109 9.72 3.16 -11.20
C LYS A 109 10.60 2.84 -9.98
N GLN A 110 11.17 3.84 -9.31
CA GLN A 110 12.13 3.62 -8.22
C GLN A 110 11.51 3.02 -6.96
N HIS A 111 10.20 3.22 -6.77
CA HIS A 111 9.43 2.70 -5.62
C HIS A 111 10.16 2.92 -4.30
N ASP A 112 10.49 4.18 -4.02
CA ASP A 112 11.30 4.57 -2.87
C ASP A 112 10.52 5.41 -1.86
N ALA A 113 11.16 5.68 -0.73
CA ALA A 113 10.62 6.54 0.32
C ALA A 113 10.26 7.96 -0.17
N HIS A 114 11.01 8.50 -1.13
CA HIS A 114 10.76 9.85 -1.65
C HIS A 114 9.45 9.92 -2.45
N ALA A 115 9.17 8.92 -3.28
CA ALA A 115 7.90 8.78 -3.98
C ALA A 115 6.74 8.68 -2.99
N VAL A 116 6.86 7.83 -1.96
CA VAL A 116 5.85 7.68 -0.91
C VAL A 116 5.56 9.02 -0.22
N MET A 117 6.60 9.74 0.21
CA MET A 117 6.44 11.04 0.88
C MET A 117 5.75 12.05 -0.03
N LYS A 118 6.06 12.05 -1.33
CA LYS A 118 5.39 12.93 -2.30
C LYS A 118 3.91 12.59 -2.44
N PHE A 119 3.55 11.31 -2.53
CA PHE A 119 2.15 10.86 -2.62
C PHE A 119 1.37 11.21 -1.36
N VAL A 120 1.93 10.95 -0.17
CA VAL A 120 1.33 11.33 1.12
C VAL A 120 1.11 12.84 1.20
N LYS A 121 2.09 13.65 0.78
CA LYS A 121 1.95 15.11 0.77
C LYS A 121 0.78 15.58 -0.11
N ILE A 122 0.62 14.97 -1.30
CA ILE A 122 -0.49 15.31 -2.20
C ILE A 122 -1.82 14.82 -1.63
N ALA A 123 -1.86 13.62 -1.05
CA ALA A 123 -3.05 13.08 -0.38
C ALA A 123 -3.50 13.99 0.76
N ASN A 124 -2.57 14.40 1.63
CA ASN A 124 -2.87 15.26 2.77
C ASN A 124 -3.36 16.64 2.32
N LYS A 125 -2.75 17.20 1.27
CA LYS A 125 -3.23 18.43 0.65
C LYS A 125 -4.66 18.29 0.13
N HIS A 126 -4.98 17.18 -0.56
CA HIS A 126 -6.34 16.91 -1.02
C HIS A 126 -7.33 16.82 0.14
N LEU A 127 -6.99 16.06 1.19
CA LEU A 127 -7.85 15.85 2.35
C LEU A 127 -8.10 17.15 3.12
N THR A 128 -7.09 17.99 3.32
CA THR A 128 -7.26 19.25 4.06
C THR A 128 -7.88 20.35 3.22
N GLU A 129 -7.37 20.60 2.00
CA GLU A 129 -7.77 21.76 1.20
C GLU A 129 -9.01 21.50 0.34
N GLN A 130 -9.17 20.30 -0.23
CA GLN A 130 -10.27 20.00 -1.15
C GLN A 130 -11.45 19.36 -0.40
N GLN A 131 -11.18 18.43 0.49
CA GLN A 131 -12.23 17.80 1.31
C GLN A 131 -12.55 18.63 2.56
N GLY A 132 -11.69 19.54 3.00
CA GLY A 132 -11.93 20.41 4.14
C GLY A 132 -11.75 19.73 5.51
N LEU A 133 -10.97 18.64 5.59
CA LEU A 133 -10.72 17.96 6.86
C LEU A 133 -9.82 18.78 7.79
N VAL A 134 -10.21 18.84 9.06
CA VAL A 134 -9.32 19.20 10.17
C VAL A 134 -8.72 17.92 10.73
N ILE A 135 -7.44 17.69 10.44
CA ILE A 135 -6.73 16.48 10.85
C ILE A 135 -5.95 16.77 12.13
N ASN A 136 -6.29 16.05 13.21
CA ASN A 136 -5.59 16.08 14.49
C ASN A 136 -4.52 14.99 14.59
N LYS A 137 -4.74 13.86 13.90
CA LYS A 137 -3.80 12.74 13.87
C LYS A 137 -3.95 11.93 12.60
N GLU A 138 -2.82 11.59 12.00
CA GLU A 138 -2.77 10.66 10.87
C GLU A 138 -2.18 9.32 11.31
N ILE A 139 -2.82 8.24 10.86
CA ILE A 139 -2.37 6.87 11.06
C ILE A 139 -2.10 6.28 9.69
N GLN A 140 -0.86 5.90 9.42
CA GLN A 140 -0.45 5.26 8.18
C GLN A 140 -0.27 3.75 8.40
N MET A 141 -0.94 2.94 7.59
CA MET A 141 -0.83 1.49 7.58
C MET A 141 -0.25 1.03 6.24
N SER A 142 0.87 0.33 6.29
CA SER A 142 1.53 -0.19 5.09
C SER A 142 2.28 -1.49 5.36
N ASP A 143 2.94 -2.02 4.34
CA ASP A 143 3.81 -3.18 4.46
C ASP A 143 5.16 -2.79 5.10
N GLY A 144 5.94 -3.79 5.49
CA GLY A 144 7.23 -3.59 6.12
C GLY A 144 8.40 -3.35 5.17
N CYS A 145 8.17 -2.99 3.89
CA CYS A 145 9.23 -2.87 2.89
C CYS A 145 10.24 -1.79 3.28
N SER A 146 11.52 -2.16 3.39
CA SER A 146 12.58 -1.24 3.85
C SER A 146 12.88 -0.14 2.84
N ALA A 147 12.83 -0.43 1.54
CA ALA A 147 13.07 0.58 0.50
C ALA A 147 12.03 1.70 0.50
N GLN A 148 10.82 1.42 1.00
CA GLN A 148 9.64 2.26 0.81
C GLN A 148 9.14 2.87 2.13
N TYR A 149 8.92 2.05 3.15
CA TYR A 149 8.16 2.45 4.34
C TYR A 149 8.91 2.28 5.64
N LYS A 150 9.79 1.26 5.75
CA LYS A 150 10.46 0.87 6.99
C LYS A 150 11.98 1.08 6.92
N SER A 151 12.39 2.34 6.75
CA SER A 151 13.81 2.76 6.77
C SER A 151 14.02 4.11 7.43
N ARG A 152 15.27 4.59 7.44
CA ARG A 152 15.67 5.86 8.06
C ARG A 152 14.90 7.05 7.49
N GLN A 153 14.71 7.10 6.17
CA GLN A 153 14.09 8.25 5.52
C GLN A 153 12.62 8.41 5.94
N PRO A 154 11.74 7.41 5.81
CA PRO A 154 10.36 7.58 6.26
C PRO A 154 10.21 7.75 7.78
N LEU A 155 11.11 7.20 8.60
CA LEU A 155 11.14 7.50 10.03
C LEU A 155 11.48 8.97 10.30
N THR A 156 12.39 9.55 9.51
CA THR A 156 12.70 10.98 9.56
C THR A 156 11.46 11.79 9.14
N ASP A 157 10.81 11.42 8.02
CA ASP A 157 9.61 12.11 7.55
C ASP A 157 8.50 12.12 8.62
N LEU A 158 8.31 11.02 9.37
CA LEU A 158 7.36 10.98 10.50
C LEU A 158 7.73 11.96 11.61
N SER A 159 9.02 12.10 11.93
CA SER A 159 9.48 13.04 12.97
C SER A 159 9.24 14.51 12.58
N TYR A 160 9.20 14.81 11.28
CA TYR A 160 8.88 16.14 10.75
C TYR A 160 7.39 16.33 10.40
N SER A 161 6.53 15.34 10.61
CA SER A 161 5.10 15.40 10.22
C SER A 161 4.36 16.64 10.73
N ILE A 162 4.60 17.06 11.97
CA ILE A 162 3.99 18.27 12.54
C ILE A 162 4.47 19.52 11.80
N LEU A 163 5.76 19.59 11.44
CA LEU A 163 6.33 20.72 10.71
C LEU A 163 5.80 20.77 9.26
N ASP A 164 5.74 19.60 8.61
CA ASP A 164 5.41 19.50 7.18
C ASP A 164 3.91 19.54 6.90
N PHE A 165 3.08 18.98 7.79
CA PHE A 165 1.64 18.82 7.60
C PHE A 165 0.78 19.56 8.64
N GLY A 166 1.37 20.00 9.77
CA GLY A 166 0.64 20.65 10.85
C GLY A 166 0.00 19.68 11.86
N PHE A 167 0.18 18.37 11.69
CA PHE A 167 -0.38 17.35 12.59
C PHE A 167 0.56 16.14 12.74
N PRO A 168 0.52 15.45 13.89
CA PRO A 168 1.32 14.26 14.10
C PRO A 168 0.85 13.10 13.21
N SER A 169 1.82 12.40 12.64
CA SER A 169 1.60 11.16 11.90
C SER A 169 2.28 9.98 12.59
N GLU A 170 1.61 8.84 12.66
CA GLU A 170 2.20 7.57 13.08
C GLU A 170 2.14 6.55 11.95
N ARG A 171 3.10 5.61 11.92
CA ARG A 171 3.11 4.54 10.94
C ARG A 171 3.18 3.18 11.62
N HIS A 172 2.30 2.31 11.18
CA HIS A 172 2.21 0.92 11.61
C HIS A 172 2.40 0.00 10.40
N PHE A 173 2.93 -1.18 10.67
CA PHE A 173 3.32 -2.13 9.65
C PHE A 173 2.60 -3.46 9.85
N PHE A 174 2.15 -4.06 8.76
CA PHE A 174 1.74 -5.46 8.76
C PHE A 174 2.98 -6.37 8.79
N GLY A 175 2.82 -7.55 9.39
CA GLY A 175 3.79 -8.62 9.30
C GLY A 175 4.03 -9.02 7.85
N SER A 176 5.25 -9.47 7.54
CA SER A 176 5.62 -9.92 6.20
C SER A 176 4.59 -10.91 5.66
N ARG A 177 4.13 -10.67 4.42
CA ARG A 177 3.11 -11.47 3.70
C ARG A 177 1.67 -11.39 4.21
N HIS A 178 1.39 -10.59 5.25
CA HIS A 178 0.05 -10.41 5.82
C HIS A 178 -0.54 -9.01 5.60
N GLY A 179 0.09 -8.20 4.75
CA GLY A 179 -0.26 -6.80 4.52
C GLY A 179 -1.38 -6.52 3.52
N LYS A 180 -2.15 -7.53 3.10
CA LYS A 180 -3.19 -7.32 2.09
C LYS A 180 -4.27 -6.38 2.61
N GLY A 181 -4.48 -5.28 1.90
CA GLY A 181 -5.29 -4.17 2.37
C GLY A 181 -6.25 -3.60 1.33
N PRO A 182 -7.05 -2.59 1.72
CA PRO A 182 -7.84 -1.80 0.80
C PRO A 182 -7.07 -1.26 -0.42
N SER A 183 -5.81 -0.87 -0.25
CA SER A 183 -4.92 -0.38 -1.31
C SER A 183 -4.78 -1.39 -2.46
N ASP A 184 -4.57 -2.67 -2.16
CA ASP A 184 -4.51 -3.74 -3.17
C ASP A 184 -5.80 -3.82 -4.00
N GLY A 185 -6.95 -3.73 -3.33
CA GLY A 185 -8.25 -3.76 -3.98
C GLY A 185 -8.45 -2.57 -4.92
N ALA A 186 -8.08 -1.37 -4.47
CA ALA A 186 -8.15 -0.15 -5.28
C ALA A 186 -7.24 -0.24 -6.52
N GLY A 187 -5.99 -0.69 -6.35
CA GLY A 187 -5.07 -0.92 -7.45
C GLY A 187 -5.56 -1.98 -8.43
N ALA A 188 -6.11 -3.09 -7.94
CA ALA A 188 -6.66 -4.15 -8.77
C ALA A 188 -7.85 -3.69 -9.62
N VAL A 189 -8.75 -2.88 -9.06
CA VAL A 189 -9.89 -2.31 -9.79
C VAL A 189 -9.42 -1.42 -10.94
N VAL A 190 -8.47 -0.51 -10.68
CA VAL A 190 -7.91 0.38 -11.70
C VAL A 190 -7.25 -0.43 -12.82
N LYS A 191 -6.35 -1.35 -12.48
CA LYS A 191 -5.65 -2.19 -13.47
C LYS A 191 -6.62 -3.03 -14.30
N SER A 192 -7.64 -3.62 -13.67
CA SER A 192 -8.67 -4.42 -14.34
C SER A 192 -9.54 -3.57 -15.28
N PHE A 193 -9.88 -2.35 -14.87
CA PHE A 193 -10.64 -1.42 -15.70
C PHE A 193 -9.86 -1.03 -16.96
N VAL A 194 -8.60 -0.61 -16.80
CA VAL A 194 -7.73 -0.25 -17.92
C VAL A 194 -7.55 -1.45 -18.86
N ARG A 195 -7.22 -2.63 -18.31
CA ARG A 195 -7.03 -3.86 -19.10
C ARG A 195 -8.28 -4.20 -19.93
N ARG A 196 -9.48 -4.08 -19.36
CA ARG A 196 -10.73 -4.31 -20.10
C ARG A 196 -10.97 -3.24 -21.17
N GLY A 197 -10.61 -1.99 -20.92
CA GLY A 197 -10.68 -0.91 -21.90
C GLY A 197 -9.80 -1.19 -23.12
N VAL A 198 -8.55 -1.63 -22.88
CA VAL A 198 -7.61 -2.01 -23.93
C VAL A 198 -8.10 -3.23 -24.71
N LEU A 199 -8.48 -4.33 -24.03
CA LEU A 199 -8.95 -5.56 -24.68
C LEU A 199 -10.29 -5.37 -25.41
N GLY A 200 -11.07 -4.37 -25.02
CA GLY A 200 -12.29 -3.97 -25.70
C GLY A 200 -12.07 -2.94 -26.82
N GLN A 201 -10.81 -2.60 -27.14
CA GLN A 201 -10.42 -1.58 -28.13
C GLN A 201 -11.05 -0.20 -27.87
N LYS A 202 -11.35 0.11 -26.60
CA LYS A 202 -11.93 1.39 -26.18
C LYS A 202 -10.87 2.44 -25.84
N ALA A 203 -9.66 2.00 -25.53
CA ALA A 203 -8.55 2.86 -25.15
C ALA A 203 -7.22 2.24 -25.56
N VAL A 204 -6.24 3.10 -25.81
CA VAL A 204 -4.82 2.74 -25.98
C VAL A 204 -4.05 3.43 -24.86
N VAL A 205 -3.23 2.68 -24.14
CA VAL A 205 -2.42 3.21 -23.02
C VAL A 205 -0.96 2.96 -23.34
N ASN A 206 -0.19 4.04 -23.50
CA ASN A 206 1.22 3.97 -23.88
C ASN A 206 2.17 4.42 -22.75
N ASN A 207 1.68 5.28 -21.85
CA ASN A 207 2.42 5.87 -20.72
C ASN A 207 1.46 6.30 -19.61
N ALA A 208 2.03 6.90 -18.54
CA ALA A 208 1.34 7.35 -17.34
C ALA A 208 0.46 8.59 -17.56
#